data_AF-V9LEQ7-F1
#
_entry.id   AF-V9LEQ7-F1
#
_cell.length_a   1.000
_cell.length_b   1.000
_cell.length_c   1.000
_cell.angle_alpha   90.00
_cell.angle_beta   90.00
_cell.angle_gamma   90.00
#
_symmetry.space_group_name_H-M   'P 1'
#
loop_
_entity.id
_entity.type
_entity.pdbx_description
1 polymer ?
#
loop_
_entity_poly.entity_id
_entity_poly.type
_entity_poly.pdbx_seq_one_letter_code
_entity_poly.pdbx_strand_id
1 'polypeptide(L)'
;THTHRTASHYPTPSGWQPPQDPLPDLPYTVRRSRMHNVPVYTDITHGNRKMTIIRKIEGDIWELEKDITEFLTTMTGKPPQVQVNEVTMNIRIKGYFDSELKSWLMEKGF
;
A
#
# COMPACT_ATOMS: atom_id res chain seq x y z
N THR A 1 23.47 23.44 7.81
CA THR A 1 23.75 22.00 7.56
C THR A 1 23.06 21.18 8.64
N HIS A 2 21.83 20.70 8.35
CA HIS A 2 21.06 19.91 9.32
C HIS A 2 21.34 18.43 9.06
N THR A 3 21.95 17.75 10.02
CA THR A 3 22.26 16.31 9.96
C THR A 3 20.97 15.52 10.22
N HIS A 4 20.54 14.72 9.25
CA HIS A 4 19.44 13.77 9.46
C HIS A 4 19.92 12.70 10.45
N ARG A 5 19.41 12.71 11.68
CA ARG A 5 19.51 11.56 12.59
C ARG A 5 18.65 10.45 12.01
N THR A 6 19.28 9.44 11.42
CA THR A 6 18.62 8.17 11.15
C THR A 6 18.23 7.52 12.47
N ALA A 7 17.03 6.93 12.55
CA ALA A 7 16.66 6.15 13.72
C ALA A 7 17.59 4.94 13.84
N SER A 8 18.02 4.59 15.05
CA SER A 8 18.90 3.44 15.30
C SER A 8 18.16 2.09 15.18
N HIS A 9 16.83 2.11 15.20
CA HIS A 9 15.98 0.93 15.08
C HIS A 9 14.68 1.31 14.36
N TYR A 10 14.22 0.42 13.47
CA TYR A 10 12.94 0.53 12.78
C TYR A 10 12.04 -0.65 13.18
N PRO A 11 10.70 -0.49 13.19
CA PRO A 11 9.98 0.77 12.96
C PRO A 11 10.21 1.78 14.09
N THR A 12 10.03 3.07 13.80
CA THR A 12 10.05 4.11 14.85
C THR A 12 8.90 3.89 15.83
N PRO A 13 8.90 4.52 17.02
CA PRO A 13 7.78 4.42 17.96
C PRO A 13 6.42 4.84 17.38
N SER A 14 6.40 5.63 16.31
CA SER A 14 5.18 6.02 15.57
C SER A 14 4.73 4.99 14.53
N GLY A 15 5.40 3.85 14.41
CA GLY A 15 5.15 2.84 13.38
C GLY A 15 5.64 3.24 11.99
N TRP A 16 6.51 4.25 11.87
CA TRP A 16 7.04 4.67 10.57
C TRP A 16 8.32 3.89 10.23
N GLN A 17 8.45 3.48 8.96
CA GLN A 17 9.61 2.81 8.43
C GLN A 17 9.95 3.41 7.05
N PRO A 18 11.24 3.67 6.74
CA PRO A 18 11.65 4.10 5.41
C PRO A 18 11.43 2.97 4.38
N PRO A 19 11.29 3.31 3.09
CA PRO A 19 11.36 2.30 2.02
C PRO A 19 12.71 1.56 2.07
N GLN A 20 12.74 0.31 1.60
CA GLN A 20 13.98 -0.45 1.49
C GLN A 20 14.87 0.11 0.38
N ASP A 21 16.18 0.03 0.61
CA ASP A 21 17.22 0.36 -0.36
C ASP A 21 18.21 -0.82 -0.42
N PRO A 22 18.36 -1.52 -1.57
CA PRO A 22 17.72 -1.25 -2.87
C PRO A 22 16.22 -1.56 -2.89
N LEU A 23 15.51 -0.98 -3.85
CA LEU A 23 14.11 -1.31 -4.10
C LEU A 23 13.94 -2.81 -4.45
N PRO A 24 12.79 -3.41 -4.12
CA PRO A 24 12.48 -4.77 -4.54
C PRO A 24 12.52 -4.92 -6.06
N ASP A 25 13.05 -6.05 -6.55
CA ASP A 25 13.03 -6.41 -7.97
C ASP A 25 11.65 -6.95 -8.35
N LEU A 26 10.68 -6.05 -8.40
CA LEU A 26 9.28 -6.31 -8.73
C LEU A 26 8.85 -5.49 -9.95
N PRO A 27 7.90 -5.98 -10.77
CA PRO A 27 7.43 -5.27 -11.96
C PRO A 27 6.60 -4.02 -11.63
N TYR A 28 6.30 -3.79 -10.35
CA TYR A 28 5.60 -2.63 -9.84
C TYR A 28 6.27 -2.07 -8.59
N THR A 29 5.97 -0.81 -8.29
CA THR A 29 6.36 -0.15 -7.05
C THR A 29 5.27 0.78 -6.54
N VAL A 30 5.20 0.97 -5.23
CA VAL A 30 4.26 1.90 -4.59
C VAL A 30 5.05 3.04 -3.97
N ARG A 31 5.01 4.23 -4.58
CA ARG A 31 5.78 5.36 -4.07
C ARG A 31 5.17 5.93 -2.79
N ARG A 32 6.04 6.31 -1.84
CA ARG A 32 5.64 7.04 -0.64
C ARG A 32 4.97 8.38 -0.98
N SER A 33 4.06 8.81 -0.10
CA SER A 33 3.46 10.14 -0.16
C SER A 33 4.50 11.26 0.04
N ARG A 34 4.12 12.53 -0.21
CA ARG A 34 4.99 13.69 0.09
C ARG A 34 5.45 13.69 1.56
N MET A 35 4.65 13.13 2.46
CA MET A 35 4.95 13.02 3.89
C MET A 35 5.58 11.67 4.26
N HIS A 36 6.17 10.95 3.30
CA HIS A 36 6.85 9.67 3.49
C HIS A 36 6.00 8.51 4.05
N ASN A 37 4.67 8.60 3.97
CA ASN A 37 3.74 7.54 4.38
C ASN A 37 3.34 6.62 3.22
N VAL A 38 2.97 5.37 3.53
CA VAL A 38 2.36 4.43 2.56
C VAL A 38 1.04 5.03 2.04
N PRO A 39 0.81 5.11 0.72
CA PRO A 39 -0.37 5.76 0.13
C PRO A 39 -1.63 4.88 0.13
N VAL A 40 -1.97 4.32 1.29
CA VAL A 40 -3.17 3.49 1.53
C VAL A 40 -4.16 4.29 2.37
N TYR A 41 -5.37 4.47 1.86
CA TYR A 41 -6.41 5.30 2.47
C TYR A 41 -7.74 4.59 2.51
N THR A 42 -8.56 4.88 3.52
CA THR A 42 -9.97 4.47 3.54
C THR A 42 -10.82 5.52 2.84
N ASP A 43 -11.87 5.05 2.17
CA ASP A 43 -12.89 5.88 1.52
C ASP A 43 -14.27 5.35 1.93
N ILE A 44 -15.19 6.25 2.24
CA ILE A 44 -16.57 5.93 2.59
C ILE A 44 -17.46 6.68 1.60
N THR A 45 -17.99 5.98 0.62
CA THR A 45 -18.94 6.54 -0.34
C THR A 45 -20.36 6.24 0.09
N HIS A 46 -21.32 7.13 -0.18
CA HIS A 46 -22.75 6.92 0.09
C HIS A 46 -23.08 6.52 1.55
N GLY A 47 -22.23 6.91 2.52
CA GLY A 47 -22.42 6.68 3.96
C GLY A 47 -22.12 5.26 4.45
N ASN A 48 -22.28 4.22 3.62
CA ASN A 48 -22.09 2.82 4.02
C ASN A 48 -21.09 2.04 3.15
N ARG A 49 -20.67 2.58 2.00
CA ARG A 49 -19.77 1.88 1.09
C ARG A 49 -18.32 2.10 1.51
N LYS A 50 -17.82 1.16 2.31
CA LYS A 50 -16.45 1.11 2.81
C LYS A 50 -15.51 0.60 1.73
N MET A 51 -14.49 1.38 1.41
CA MET A 51 -13.48 1.06 0.41
C MET A 51 -12.09 1.36 0.97
N THR A 52 -11.09 0.65 0.47
CA THR A 52 -9.67 0.94 0.68
C THR A 52 -9.06 1.30 -0.68
N ILE A 53 -8.27 2.37 -0.73
CA ILE A 53 -7.67 2.90 -1.95
C ILE A 53 -6.16 2.91 -1.79
N ILE A 54 -5.48 2.30 -2.76
CA ILE A 54 -4.02 2.37 -2.92
C ILE A 54 -3.73 3.31 -4.07
N ARG A 55 -2.78 4.23 -3.88
CA ARG A 55 -2.38 5.23 -4.87
C ARG A 55 -0.88 5.18 -5.14
N LYS A 56 -0.43 5.96 -6.14
CA LYS A 56 0.98 6.14 -6.48
C LYS A 56 1.67 4.83 -6.89
N ILE A 57 0.93 4.01 -7.61
CA ILE A 57 1.44 2.77 -8.19
C ILE A 57 2.23 3.15 -9.45
N GLU A 58 3.36 2.49 -9.67
CA GLU A 58 4.13 2.58 -10.91
C GLU A 58 4.45 1.17 -11.39
N GLY A 59 4.61 1.00 -12.71
CA GLY A 59 4.85 -0.31 -13.31
C GLY A 59 3.56 -1.10 -13.56
N ASP A 60 3.65 -2.43 -13.44
CA ASP A 60 2.56 -3.34 -13.74
C ASP A 60 1.51 -3.39 -12.61
N ILE A 61 0.46 -2.58 -12.77
CA ILE A 61 -0.65 -2.51 -11.82
C ILE A 61 -1.48 -3.80 -11.75
N TRP A 62 -1.48 -4.63 -12.79
CA TRP A 62 -2.21 -5.89 -12.81
C TRP A 62 -1.51 -6.95 -11.96
N GLU A 63 -0.17 -6.97 -11.95
CA GLU A 63 0.56 -7.86 -11.06
C GLU A 63 0.41 -7.43 -9.59
N LEU A 64 0.35 -6.12 -9.31
CA LEU A 64 0.02 -5.64 -7.96
C LEU A 64 -1.41 -6.03 -7.54
N GLU A 65 -2.38 -5.90 -8.45
CA GLU A 65 -3.77 -6.30 -8.18
C GLU A 65 -3.87 -7.78 -7.84
N LYS A 66 -3.23 -8.64 -8.64
CA LYS A 66 -3.18 -10.08 -8.42
C LYS A 66 -2.58 -10.43 -7.06
N ASP A 67 -1.43 -9.84 -6.72
CA ASP A 67 -0.76 -10.07 -5.44
C ASP A 67 -1.62 -9.63 -4.25
N ILE A 68 -2.30 -8.49 -4.36
CA ILE A 68 -3.23 -8.00 -3.34
C ILE A 68 -4.42 -8.94 -3.20
N THR A 69 -4.99 -9.38 -4.32
CA THR A 69 -6.14 -10.28 -4.34
C THR A 69 -5.78 -11.62 -3.71
N GLU A 70 -4.60 -12.18 -3.98
CA GLU A 70 -4.10 -13.40 -3.34
C GLU A 70 -3.89 -13.24 -1.83
N PHE A 71 -3.24 -12.14 -1.41
CA PHE A 71 -3.02 -11.82 0.00
C PHE A 71 -4.35 -11.71 0.76
N LEU A 72 -5.29 -10.91 0.25
CA LEU A 72 -6.59 -10.70 0.89
C LEU A 72 -7.49 -11.95 0.83
N THR A 73 -7.39 -12.76 -0.21
CA THR A 73 -8.10 -14.05 -0.29
C THR A 73 -7.60 -15.01 0.78
N THR A 74 -6.29 -15.06 1.01
CA THR A 74 -5.69 -15.89 2.07
C THR A 74 -6.17 -15.46 3.46
N MET A 75 -6.30 -14.15 3.69
CA MET A 75 -6.76 -13.62 4.98
C MET A 75 -8.27 -13.78 5.22
N THR A 76 -9.10 -13.55 4.19
CA THR A 76 -10.56 -13.48 4.34
C THR A 76 -11.30 -14.73 3.88
N GLY A 77 -10.60 -15.65 3.20
CA GLY A 77 -11.15 -16.86 2.58
C GLY A 77 -11.94 -16.61 1.30
N LYS A 78 -12.05 -15.37 0.82
CA LYS A 78 -12.79 -15.02 -0.41
C LYS A 78 -12.07 -13.92 -1.19
N PRO A 79 -12.10 -13.95 -2.53
CA PRO A 79 -11.52 -12.87 -3.32
C PRO A 79 -12.27 -11.55 -3.10
N PRO A 80 -11.57 -10.46 -2.76
CA PRO A 80 -12.21 -9.16 -2.62
C PRO A 80 -12.67 -8.61 -3.97
N GLN A 81 -13.62 -7.69 -3.95
CA GLN A 81 -13.97 -6.93 -5.15
C GLN A 81 -12.96 -5.80 -5.34
N VAL A 82 -12.18 -5.89 -6.42
CA VAL A 82 -11.13 -4.92 -6.75
C VAL A 82 -11.49 -4.16 -8.04
N GLN A 83 -11.12 -2.89 -8.10
CA GLN A 83 -11.23 -2.04 -9.27
C GLN A 83 -9.89 -1.38 -9.54
N VAL A 84 -9.33 -1.66 -10.72
CA VAL A 84 -8.08 -1.07 -11.21
C VAL A 84 -8.39 0.18 -12.02
N ASN A 85 -7.59 1.22 -11.83
CA ASN A 85 -7.60 2.40 -12.68
C ASN A 85 -6.17 2.67 -13.18
N GLU A 86 -5.89 2.21 -14.40
CA GLU A 86 -4.57 2.30 -15.03
C GLU A 86 -4.17 3.75 -15.35
N VAL A 87 -5.13 4.61 -15.69
CA VAL A 87 -4.86 6.01 -16.06
C VAL A 87 -4.36 6.81 -14.87
N THR A 88 -4.99 6.63 -13.70
CA THR A 88 -4.64 7.34 -12.47
C THR A 88 -3.72 6.55 -11.55
N MET A 89 -3.35 5.33 -11.94
CA MET A 89 -2.53 4.38 -11.19
C MET A 89 -3.01 4.18 -9.74
N ASN A 90 -4.29 3.84 -9.61
CA ASN A 90 -4.94 3.60 -8.33
C ASN A 90 -5.71 2.28 -8.34
N ILE A 91 -5.70 1.58 -7.20
CA ILE A 91 -6.51 0.39 -6.98
C ILE A 91 -7.53 0.69 -5.87
N ARG A 92 -8.80 0.34 -6.10
CA ARG A 92 -9.87 0.42 -5.09
C ARG A 92 -10.34 -0.98 -4.73
N ILE A 93 -10.45 -1.24 -3.44
CA ILE A 93 -10.80 -2.54 -2.87
C ILE A 93 -12.02 -2.35 -1.97
N LYS A 94 -13.02 -3.20 -2.10
CA LYS A 94 -14.21 -3.15 -1.25
C LYS A 94 -13.92 -3.72 0.15
N GLY A 95 -14.12 -2.92 1.19
CA GLY A 95 -13.84 -3.29 2.58
C GLY A 95 -12.81 -2.36 3.23
N TYR A 96 -12.60 -2.56 4.53
CA TYR A 96 -11.50 -1.94 5.29
C TYR A 96 -10.37 -2.95 5.40
N PHE A 97 -9.27 -2.64 4.73
CA PHE A 97 -8.04 -3.42 4.73
C PHE A 97 -6.83 -2.49 4.86
N ASP A 98 -7.02 -1.28 5.39
CA ASP A 98 -5.99 -0.25 5.32
C ASP A 98 -4.80 -0.57 6.23
N SER A 99 -5.02 -1.13 7.41
CA SER A 99 -3.96 -1.60 8.30
C SER A 99 -3.17 -2.74 7.67
N GLU A 100 -3.89 -3.74 7.15
CA GLU A 100 -3.37 -4.97 6.58
C GLU A 100 -2.52 -4.67 5.35
N LEU A 101 -3.03 -3.82 4.44
CA LEU A 101 -2.34 -3.42 3.23
C LEU A 101 -1.16 -2.50 3.51
N LYS A 102 -1.23 -1.63 4.54
CA LYS A 102 -0.07 -0.84 4.96
C LYS A 102 1.05 -1.75 5.44
N SER A 103 0.75 -2.69 6.33
CA SER A 103 1.73 -3.63 6.86
C SER A 103 2.33 -4.49 5.74
N TRP A 104 1.50 -5.04 4.87
CA TRP A 104 1.95 -5.85 3.74
C TRP A 104 2.87 -5.09 2.76
N LEU A 105 2.52 -3.85 2.42
CA LEU A 105 3.38 -3.02 1.55
C LEU A 105 4.71 -2.67 2.24
N MET A 106 4.71 -2.42 3.55
CA MET A 106 5.93 -2.17 4.31
C MET A 106 6.81 -3.43 4.40
N GLU A 107 6.22 -4.61 4.57
CA GLU A 107 6.92 -5.91 4.55
C GLU A 107 7.55 -6.19 3.19
N LYS A 108 6.85 -5.84 2.10
CA LYS A 108 7.41 -5.89 0.73
C LYS A 108 8.52 -4.86 0.49
N GLY A 109 8.72 -3.89 1.39
CA GLY A 109 9.79 -2.90 1.30
C GLY A 109 9.44 -1.60 0.56
N PHE A 110 8.16 -1.38 0.24
CA PHE A 110 7.68 -0.16 -0.42
C PHE A 110 7.41 0.98 0.55
#